data_AF-A0AAV5CKR2-F1
#
_entry.id   AF-A0AAV5CKR2-F1
#
_cell.length_a   1.000
_cell.length_b   1.000
_cell.length_c   1.000
_cell.angle_alpha   90.00
_cell.angle_beta   90.00
_cell.angle_gamma   90.00
#
_symmetry.space_group_name_H-M   'P 1'
#
loop_
_entity.id
_entity.type
_entity.pdbx_description
1 polymer ?
#
loop_
_entity_poly.entity_id
_entity_poly.type
_entity_poly.pdbx_seq_one_letter_code
_entity_poly.pdbx_strand_id
1 'polypeptide(L)'
;MLKLIQLGLTFSDEHGGLPALGPGGRPCAWQFNFRGFDPRTDVAAADSIDLLRRSGIDFARHAADGADARRFAELLMSSGVVLNSDVRWVTFHSGYDFGYLLKLLTGTNLPDTMSGFFDLIKIYFPVVYDIKHLMRFCNSLHGGLNKLAELLDVARVGICHQAGSDSLLTALSFKKLKEAYFNGITDKYAGVLYGLGFEGGETTSAH
;
A
#
# COMPACT_ATOMS: atom_id res chain seq x y z
N MET A 1 -5.57 -17.52 3.09
CA MET A 1 -4.74 -16.33 2.78
C MET A 1 -3.33 -16.57 3.29
N LEU A 2 -2.32 -16.29 2.44
CA LEU A 2 -0.90 -16.57 2.70
C LEU A 2 -0.36 -15.75 3.88
N LYS A 3 0.91 -15.92 4.25
CA LYS A 3 1.54 -15.12 5.30
C LYS A 3 2.18 -13.87 4.69
N LEU A 4 2.06 -12.74 5.40
CA LEU A 4 2.70 -11.49 5.02
C LEU A 4 4.22 -11.60 5.18
N ILE A 5 4.99 -11.20 4.16
CA ILE A 5 6.46 -11.30 4.16
C ILE A 5 7.09 -9.93 4.46
N GLN A 6 6.57 -8.87 3.83
CA GLN A 6 6.99 -7.49 4.05
C GLN A 6 5.79 -6.53 4.06
N LEU A 7 5.96 -5.39 4.73
CA LEU A 7 5.09 -4.23 4.61
C LEU A 7 5.96 -2.98 4.48
N GLY A 8 5.64 -2.13 3.51
CA GLY A 8 6.30 -0.83 3.34
C GLY A 8 5.37 0.29 3.79
N LEU A 9 5.87 1.18 4.64
CA LEU A 9 5.17 2.40 5.03
C LEU A 9 6.06 3.61 4.75
N THR A 10 5.55 4.52 3.92
CA THR A 10 6.15 5.82 3.68
C THR A 10 5.20 6.88 4.20
N PHE A 11 5.71 7.73 5.11
CA PHE A 11 4.96 8.84 5.67
C PHE A 11 5.41 10.13 5.00
N SER A 12 4.47 11.02 4.72
CA SER A 12 4.76 12.38 4.24
C SER A 12 3.74 13.37 4.76
N ASP A 13 4.11 14.65 4.79
CA ASP A 13 3.16 15.74 4.94
C ASP A 13 2.34 15.96 3.65
N GLU A 14 1.46 16.97 3.66
CA GLU A 14 0.58 17.34 2.55
C GLU A 14 1.31 17.84 1.29
N HIS A 15 2.55 18.31 1.47
CA HIS A 15 3.45 18.76 0.41
C HIS A 15 4.41 17.65 -0.03
N GLY A 16 4.28 16.44 0.52
CA GLY A 16 5.14 15.30 0.23
C GLY A 16 6.54 15.37 0.86
N GLY A 17 6.71 16.19 1.89
CA GLY A 17 7.90 16.19 2.73
C GLY A 17 7.99 14.91 3.55
N LEU A 18 9.11 14.19 3.44
CA LEU A 18 9.38 12.96 4.17
C LEU A 18 10.00 13.27 5.54
N PRO A 19 9.74 12.43 6.57
CA PRO A 19 10.35 12.59 7.88
C PRO A 19 11.87 12.40 7.81
N ALA A 20 12.61 13.36 8.36
CA ALA A 20 14.07 13.39 8.41
C ALA A 20 14.64 12.62 9.61
N LEU A 21 14.19 11.39 9.82
CA LEU A 21 14.56 10.55 10.99
C LEU A 21 15.73 9.58 10.70
N GLY A 22 16.23 9.54 9.46
CA GLY A 22 17.38 8.72 9.09
C GLY A 22 18.71 9.27 9.65
N PRO A 23 19.78 8.46 9.64
CA PRO A 23 21.11 8.92 10.07
C PRO A 23 21.55 10.17 9.32
N GLY A 24 21.94 11.21 10.07
CA GLY A 24 22.30 12.52 9.54
C GLY A 24 21.12 13.39 9.12
N GLY A 25 19.91 13.14 9.65
CA GLY A 25 18.71 13.90 9.29
C GLY A 25 18.20 13.60 7.88
N ARG A 26 18.49 12.40 7.36
CA ARG A 26 18.07 12.03 6.01
C ARG A 26 16.59 11.61 6.00
N PRO A 27 15.85 11.91 4.92
CA PRO A 27 14.53 11.34 4.68
C PRO A 27 14.52 9.83 4.81
N CYS A 28 13.46 9.26 5.40
CA CYS A 28 13.33 7.81 5.54
C CYS A 28 11.93 7.29 5.19
N ALA A 29 11.90 6.03 4.77
CA ALA A 29 10.73 5.18 4.64
C ALA A 29 10.99 3.87 5.39
N TRP A 30 9.93 3.18 5.81
CA TRP A 30 10.04 1.97 6.62
C TRP A 30 9.71 0.73 5.80
N GLN A 31 10.53 -0.31 5.98
CA GLN A 31 10.28 -1.66 5.49
C GLN A 31 10.26 -2.61 6.68
N PHE A 32 9.08 -3.12 7.00
CA PHE A 32 8.90 -4.16 8.00
C PHE A 32 9.08 -5.51 7.33
N ASN A 33 9.99 -6.33 7.86
CA ASN A 33 10.24 -7.69 7.41
C ASN A 33 9.68 -8.64 8.47
N PHE A 34 8.74 -9.52 8.11
CA PHE A 34 8.07 -10.37 9.09
C PHE A 34 8.69 -11.77 9.15
N ARG A 35 8.74 -12.31 10.37
CA ARG A 35 9.05 -13.73 10.59
C ARG A 35 7.80 -14.59 10.37
N GLY A 36 8.01 -15.89 10.18
CA GLY A 36 6.94 -16.89 10.21
C GLY A 36 6.50 -17.42 8.85
N PHE A 37 6.91 -16.80 7.74
CA PHE A 37 6.81 -17.43 6.42
C PHE A 37 8.02 -18.32 6.15
N ASP A 38 7.78 -19.57 5.76
CA ASP A 38 8.80 -20.53 5.33
C ASP A 38 8.47 -21.05 3.92
N PRO A 39 9.29 -20.74 2.89
CA PRO A 39 9.03 -21.15 1.51
C PRO A 39 9.03 -22.67 1.28
N ARG A 40 9.46 -23.47 2.26
CA ARG A 40 9.47 -24.94 2.16
C ARG A 40 8.17 -25.58 2.61
N THR A 41 7.44 -24.93 3.51
CA THR A 41 6.27 -25.51 4.17
C THR A 41 4.99 -24.70 3.94
N ASP A 42 5.11 -23.39 3.78
CA ASP A 42 3.96 -22.53 3.55
C ASP A 42 3.54 -22.55 2.08
N VAL A 43 2.24 -22.46 1.87
CA VAL A 43 1.66 -22.30 0.54
C VAL A 43 2.19 -21.01 -0.07
N ALA A 44 2.73 -21.09 -1.28
CA ALA A 44 3.15 -19.96 -2.08
C ALA A 44 3.23 -20.34 -3.56
N ALA A 45 3.13 -19.36 -4.46
CA ALA A 45 3.43 -19.56 -5.87
C ALA A 45 4.96 -19.57 -6.08
N ALA A 46 5.47 -20.61 -6.73
CA ALA A 46 6.91 -20.79 -6.95
C ALA A 46 7.55 -19.57 -7.65
N ASP A 47 6.91 -19.09 -8.72
CA ASP A 47 7.37 -17.90 -9.47
C ASP A 47 7.46 -16.65 -8.59
N SER A 48 6.53 -16.48 -7.64
CA SER A 48 6.57 -15.37 -6.69
C SER A 48 7.73 -15.49 -5.71
N ILE A 49 8.05 -16.71 -5.23
CA ILE A 49 9.20 -16.93 -4.35
C ILE A 49 10.51 -16.66 -5.08
N ASP A 50 10.64 -17.11 -6.32
CA ASP A 50 11.83 -16.86 -7.13
C ASP A 50 12.00 -15.38 -7.47
N LEU A 51 10.89 -14.68 -7.77
CA LEU A 51 10.90 -13.23 -7.93
C LEU A 51 11.38 -12.54 -6.64
N LEU A 52 10.83 -12.89 -5.49
CA LEU A 52 11.21 -12.30 -4.21
C LEU A 52 12.70 -12.53 -3.88
N ARG A 53 13.23 -13.74 -4.12
CA ARG A 53 14.66 -14.03 -3.96
C ARG A 53 15.52 -13.15 -4.88
N ARG A 54 15.16 -13.05 -6.16
CA ARG A 54 15.87 -12.19 -7.13
C ARG A 54 15.80 -10.71 -6.75
N SER A 55 14.72 -10.30 -6.09
CA SER A 55 14.55 -8.97 -5.52
C SER A 55 15.23 -8.78 -4.16
N GLY A 56 16.01 -9.74 -3.68
CA GLY A 56 16.86 -9.60 -2.49
C GLY A 56 16.17 -9.94 -1.17
N ILE A 57 15.06 -10.66 -1.19
CA ILE A 57 14.46 -11.22 0.04
C ILE A 57 15.30 -12.37 0.56
N ASP A 58 15.79 -12.20 1.79
CA ASP A 58 16.50 -13.24 2.54
C ASP A 58 15.54 -13.92 3.52
N PHE A 59 14.95 -15.04 3.10
CA PHE A 59 14.02 -15.80 3.93
C PHE A 59 14.66 -16.36 5.21
N ALA A 60 15.95 -16.66 5.22
CA ALA A 60 16.63 -17.16 6.41
C ALA A 60 16.75 -16.03 7.46
N ARG A 61 17.10 -14.82 7.01
CA ARG A 61 17.12 -13.64 7.88
C ARG A 61 15.72 -13.24 8.35
N HIS A 62 14.69 -13.35 7.52
CA HIS A 62 13.31 -13.14 7.96
C HIS A 62 12.92 -14.10 9.08
N ALA A 63 13.34 -15.38 9.00
CA ALA A 63 13.06 -16.36 10.04
C ALA A 63 13.79 -16.06 11.36
N ALA A 64 15.06 -15.63 11.29
CA ALA A 64 15.88 -15.33 12.46
C ALA A 64 15.52 -13.98 13.13
N ASP A 65 15.40 -12.92 12.32
CA ASP A 65 15.39 -11.52 12.79
C ASP A 65 14.08 -10.79 12.50
N GLY A 66 13.14 -11.40 11.75
CA GLY A 66 11.92 -10.73 11.31
C GLY A 66 11.05 -10.27 12.49
N ALA A 67 10.22 -9.25 12.28
CA ALA A 67 9.25 -8.80 13.27
C ALA A 67 8.14 -9.84 13.48
N ASP A 68 7.64 -9.96 14.71
CA ASP A 68 6.40 -10.70 14.97
C ASP A 68 5.20 -9.88 14.46
N ALA A 69 4.40 -10.50 13.60
CA ALA A 69 3.30 -9.82 12.94
C ALA A 69 2.21 -9.37 13.93
N ARG A 70 1.92 -10.15 14.97
CA ARG A 70 0.91 -9.78 15.99
C ARG A 70 1.39 -8.61 16.81
N ARG A 71 2.66 -8.62 17.25
CA ARG A 71 3.25 -7.50 17.98
C ARG A 71 3.27 -6.23 17.14
N PHE A 72 3.58 -6.35 15.85
CA PHE A 72 3.46 -5.22 14.93
C PHE A 72 2.02 -4.69 14.85
N ALA A 73 1.02 -5.58 14.74
CA ALA A 73 -0.40 -5.19 14.67
C ALA A 73 -0.85 -4.42 15.93
N GLU A 74 -0.46 -4.87 17.13
CA GLU A 74 -0.74 -4.18 18.40
C GLU A 74 -0.17 -2.74 18.41
N LEU A 75 1.07 -2.58 17.95
CA LEU A 75 1.74 -1.28 17.88
C LEU A 75 1.10 -0.38 16.82
N LEU A 76 0.77 -0.94 15.65
CA LEU A 76 0.11 -0.19 14.59
C LEU A 76 -1.29 0.28 15.03
N MET A 77 -2.06 -0.56 15.71
CA MET A 77 -3.40 -0.24 16.23
C MET A 77 -3.40 0.97 17.17
N SER A 78 -2.36 1.12 17.97
CA SER A 78 -2.22 2.21 18.96
C SER A 78 -1.41 3.41 18.46
N SER A 79 -0.93 3.39 17.22
CA SER A 79 -0.04 4.42 16.66
C SER A 79 -0.74 5.68 16.14
N GLY A 80 -2.07 5.62 15.92
CA GLY A 80 -2.84 6.66 15.23
C GLY A 80 -2.72 6.62 13.70
N VAL A 81 -2.02 5.65 13.12
CA VAL A 81 -1.90 5.46 11.66
C VAL A 81 -3.14 4.79 11.05
N VAL A 82 -3.86 4.00 11.85
CA VAL A 82 -5.15 3.39 11.51
C VAL A 82 -6.24 3.96 12.41
N LEU A 83 -7.51 3.75 12.06
CA LEU A 83 -8.68 4.24 12.81
C LEU A 83 -8.67 5.78 12.98
N ASN A 84 -8.04 6.51 12.05
CA ASN A 84 -7.83 7.94 12.13
C ASN A 84 -8.19 8.62 10.81
N SER A 85 -9.15 9.53 10.83
CA SER A 85 -9.61 10.29 9.64
C SER A 85 -8.65 11.38 9.19
N ASP A 86 -7.69 11.77 10.03
CA ASP A 86 -6.66 12.75 9.66
C ASP A 86 -5.56 12.13 8.79
N VAL A 87 -5.49 10.79 8.75
CA VAL A 87 -4.53 10.03 7.95
C VAL A 87 -5.13 9.66 6.60
N ARG A 88 -4.37 9.96 5.54
CA ARG A 88 -4.73 9.62 4.16
C ARG A 88 -3.83 8.48 3.67
N TRP A 89 -4.43 7.33 3.43
CA TRP A 89 -3.73 6.17 2.89
C TRP A 89 -3.63 6.28 1.38
N VAL A 90 -2.42 6.09 0.85
CA VAL A 90 -2.14 6.12 -0.59
C VAL A 90 -1.56 4.78 -0.98
N THR A 91 -2.15 4.15 -1.99
CA THR A 91 -1.84 2.77 -2.36
C THR A 91 -1.85 2.58 -3.89
N PHE A 92 -1.47 1.40 -4.37
CA PHE A 92 -1.51 1.08 -5.80
C PHE A 92 -2.04 -0.36 -6.00
N HIS A 93 -3.25 -0.49 -6.57
CA HIS A 93 -3.89 -1.79 -6.85
C HIS A 93 -4.00 -2.68 -5.60
N SER A 94 -4.61 -2.12 -4.56
CA SER A 94 -4.32 -2.46 -3.17
C SER A 94 -5.28 -3.43 -2.50
N GLY A 95 -6.11 -4.13 -3.30
CA GLY A 95 -7.10 -5.07 -2.77
C GLY A 95 -6.49 -6.16 -1.89
N TYR A 96 -5.40 -6.78 -2.35
CA TYR A 96 -4.66 -7.76 -1.56
C TYR A 96 -3.93 -7.11 -0.37
N ASP A 97 -3.34 -5.92 -0.54
CA ASP A 97 -2.60 -5.22 0.51
C ASP A 97 -3.50 -4.96 1.72
N PHE A 98 -4.69 -4.41 1.49
CA PHE A 98 -5.66 -4.21 2.55
C PHE A 98 -6.25 -5.51 3.08
N GLY A 99 -6.40 -6.55 2.25
CA GLY A 99 -6.74 -7.88 2.72
C GLY A 99 -5.74 -8.41 3.76
N TYR A 100 -4.45 -8.26 3.51
CA TYR A 100 -3.42 -8.62 4.48
C TYR A 100 -3.47 -7.73 5.73
N LEU A 101 -3.59 -6.42 5.58
CA LEU A 101 -3.62 -5.49 6.72
C LEU A 101 -4.86 -5.69 7.60
N LEU A 102 -6.05 -5.86 7.02
CA LEU A 102 -7.26 -6.13 7.79
C LEU A 102 -7.14 -7.45 8.55
N LYS A 103 -6.73 -8.53 7.90
CA LYS A 103 -6.49 -9.81 8.58
C LYS A 103 -5.49 -9.68 9.73
N LEU A 104 -4.43 -8.90 9.51
CA LEU A 104 -3.40 -8.65 10.51
C LEU A 104 -3.94 -7.86 11.71
N LEU A 105 -4.71 -6.80 11.46
CA LEU A 105 -5.25 -5.90 12.48
C LEU A 105 -6.43 -6.50 13.25
N THR A 106 -7.29 -7.26 12.59
CA THR A 106 -8.44 -7.91 13.24
C THR A 106 -8.07 -9.21 13.93
N GLY A 107 -6.99 -9.88 13.48
CA GLY A 107 -6.62 -11.21 13.96
C GLY A 107 -7.63 -12.30 13.57
N THR A 108 -8.55 -12.01 12.66
CA THR A 108 -9.64 -12.90 12.22
C THR A 108 -9.58 -13.15 10.70
N ASN A 109 -10.39 -14.09 10.22
CA ASN A 109 -10.60 -14.22 8.77
C ASN A 109 -11.27 -12.96 8.22
N LEU A 110 -10.98 -12.67 6.95
CA LEU A 110 -11.66 -11.58 6.24
C LEU A 110 -13.16 -11.86 6.12
N PRO A 111 -13.99 -10.81 6.02
CA PRO A 111 -15.41 -10.97 5.77
C PRO A 111 -15.70 -11.78 4.50
N ASP A 112 -16.73 -12.63 4.55
CA ASP A 112 -17.18 -13.44 3.41
C ASP A 112 -17.88 -12.62 2.32
N THR A 113 -18.22 -11.36 2.61
CA THR A 113 -18.92 -10.46 1.69
C THR A 113 -18.07 -9.24 1.36
N MET A 114 -18.22 -8.75 0.11
CA MET A 114 -17.57 -7.52 -0.34
C MET A 114 -17.99 -6.32 0.51
N SER A 115 -19.28 -6.23 0.88
CA SER A 115 -19.77 -5.16 1.76
C SER A 115 -19.05 -5.17 3.11
N GLY A 116 -18.98 -6.33 3.77
CA GLY A 116 -18.31 -6.44 5.07
C GLY A 116 -16.83 -6.10 4.98
N PHE A 117 -16.15 -6.45 3.88
CA PHE A 117 -14.78 -6.03 3.63
C PHE A 117 -14.66 -4.49 3.57
N PHE A 118 -15.52 -3.82 2.79
CA PHE A 118 -15.51 -2.37 2.68
C PHE A 118 -15.95 -1.65 3.97
N ASP A 119 -16.81 -2.25 4.77
CA ASP A 119 -17.17 -1.72 6.08
C ASP A 119 -15.95 -1.68 7.00
N LEU A 120 -15.12 -2.74 7.00
CA LEU A 120 -13.85 -2.73 7.71
C LEU A 120 -12.84 -1.74 7.12
N ILE A 121 -12.75 -1.61 5.79
CA ILE A 121 -11.88 -0.59 5.17
C ILE A 121 -12.25 0.80 5.69
N LYS A 122 -13.53 1.17 5.68
CA LYS A 122 -13.99 2.50 6.15
C LYS A 122 -13.67 2.76 7.62
N ILE A 123 -13.71 1.71 8.46
CA ILE A 123 -13.39 1.83 9.89
C ILE A 123 -11.88 2.02 10.08
N TYR A 124 -11.07 1.11 9.54
CA TYR A 124 -9.62 1.06 9.79
C TYR A 124 -8.82 2.08 8.98
N PHE A 125 -9.30 2.43 7.78
CA PHE A 125 -8.66 3.31 6.82
C PHE A 125 -9.69 4.29 6.25
N PRO A 126 -10.11 5.31 7.02
CA PRO A 126 -11.24 6.16 6.64
C PRO A 126 -11.05 6.92 5.32
N VAL A 127 -9.81 7.28 4.98
CA VAL A 127 -9.48 7.97 3.73
C VAL A 127 -8.40 7.19 2.97
N VAL A 128 -8.77 6.63 1.82
CA VAL A 128 -7.89 5.82 0.97
C VAL A 128 -7.92 6.32 -0.46
N TYR A 129 -6.75 6.42 -1.08
CA TYR A 129 -6.55 6.70 -2.50
C TYR A 129 -5.81 5.56 -3.17
N ASP A 130 -6.50 4.79 -4.00
CA ASP A 130 -5.85 3.81 -4.87
C ASP A 130 -5.42 4.50 -6.18
N ILE A 131 -4.11 4.64 -6.36
CA ILE A 131 -3.51 5.25 -7.55
C ILE A 131 -3.97 4.54 -8.83
N LYS A 132 -4.13 3.22 -8.80
CA LYS A 132 -4.55 2.46 -9.99
C LYS A 132 -5.98 2.80 -10.39
N HIS A 133 -6.83 3.14 -9.42
CA HIS A 133 -8.17 3.69 -9.68
C HIS A 133 -8.08 5.11 -10.24
N LEU A 134 -7.28 5.99 -9.62
CA LEU A 134 -7.09 7.37 -10.08
C LEU A 134 -6.61 7.44 -11.54
N MET A 135 -5.70 6.55 -11.94
CA MET A 135 -5.21 6.47 -13.32
C MET A 135 -6.33 6.30 -14.36
N ARG A 136 -7.50 5.74 -14.01
CA ARG A 136 -8.64 5.60 -14.94
C ARG A 136 -9.20 6.95 -15.42
N PHE A 137 -8.91 8.03 -14.68
CA PHE A 137 -9.35 9.39 -15.01
C PHE A 137 -8.24 10.24 -15.63
N CYS A 138 -7.07 9.65 -15.88
CA CYS A 138 -5.91 10.31 -16.46
C CYS A 138 -5.67 9.76 -17.86
N ASN A 139 -6.01 10.55 -18.88
CA ASN A 139 -5.67 10.19 -20.26
C ASN A 139 -4.17 9.92 -20.36
N SER A 140 -3.78 8.84 -21.05
CA SER A 140 -2.41 8.33 -21.27
C SER A 140 -1.74 7.51 -20.15
N LEU A 141 -2.25 7.47 -18.92
CA LEU A 141 -1.62 6.69 -17.84
C LEU A 141 -2.09 5.24 -17.83
N HIS A 142 -1.16 4.29 -17.95
CA HIS A 142 -1.45 2.85 -17.98
C HIS A 142 -0.25 2.03 -17.45
N GLY A 143 -0.44 0.72 -17.30
CA GLY A 143 0.61 -0.19 -16.79
C GLY A 143 0.71 -0.28 -15.27
N GLY A 144 1.80 -0.89 -14.79
CA GLY A 144 2.08 -1.06 -13.35
C GLY A 144 2.77 0.16 -12.72
N LEU A 145 3.05 0.09 -11.41
CA LEU A 145 3.64 1.19 -10.65
C LEU A 145 4.96 1.71 -11.25
N ASN A 146 5.83 0.82 -11.74
CA ASN A 146 7.07 1.24 -12.41
C ASN A 146 6.81 2.05 -13.68
N LYS A 147 5.83 1.64 -14.49
CA LYS A 147 5.50 2.37 -15.72
C LYS A 147 4.86 3.72 -15.41
N LEU A 148 4.00 3.78 -14.39
CA LEU A 148 3.45 5.03 -13.90
C LEU A 148 4.57 5.98 -13.46
N ALA A 149 5.51 5.50 -12.66
CA ALA A 149 6.63 6.30 -12.18
C ALA A 149 7.49 6.83 -13.33
N GLU A 150 7.77 6.01 -14.35
CA GLU A 150 8.45 6.43 -15.57
C GLU A 150 7.68 7.55 -16.30
N LEU A 151 6.36 7.39 -16.48
CA LEU A 151 5.51 8.39 -17.15
C LEU A 151 5.40 9.71 -16.36
N LEU A 152 5.57 9.67 -15.05
CA LEU A 152 5.54 10.84 -14.16
C LEU A 152 6.93 11.41 -13.84
N ASP A 153 7.99 10.88 -14.45
CA ASP A 153 9.38 11.24 -14.19
C ASP A 153 9.76 11.14 -12.70
N VAL A 154 9.38 10.01 -12.08
CA VAL A 154 9.68 9.69 -10.68
C VAL A 154 10.72 8.57 -10.62
N ALA A 155 11.91 8.91 -10.11
CA ALA A 155 12.97 7.94 -9.91
C ALA A 155 12.69 7.03 -8.69
N ARG A 156 12.91 5.73 -8.87
CA ARG A 156 12.87 4.75 -7.78
C ARG A 156 14.09 4.88 -6.88
N VAL A 157 13.86 4.80 -5.56
CA VAL A 157 14.91 4.67 -4.54
C VAL A 157 14.75 3.32 -3.85
N GLY A 158 15.81 2.51 -3.87
CA GLY A 158 15.81 1.14 -3.34
C GLY A 158 15.48 0.08 -4.39
N ILE A 159 15.34 -1.17 -3.95
CA ILE A 159 15.21 -2.34 -4.83
C ILE A 159 13.75 -2.52 -5.25
N CYS A 160 13.50 -2.81 -6.53
CA CYS A 160 12.16 -3.06 -7.05
C CYS A 160 11.56 -4.36 -6.47
N HIS A 161 10.26 -4.37 -6.19
CA HIS A 161 9.54 -5.49 -5.56
C HIS A 161 9.94 -5.75 -4.10
N GLN A 162 10.51 -4.74 -3.43
CA GLN A 162 10.57 -4.71 -1.97
C GLN A 162 9.60 -3.65 -1.45
N ALA A 163 8.83 -4.01 -0.41
CA ALA A 163 7.67 -3.23 -0.01
C ALA A 163 8.03 -1.78 0.39
N GLY A 164 9.19 -1.54 1.03
CA GLY A 164 9.62 -0.20 1.40
C GLY A 164 9.85 0.70 0.19
N SER A 165 10.64 0.22 -0.77
CA SER A 165 10.94 0.89 -2.04
C SER A 165 9.67 1.14 -2.87
N ASP A 166 8.77 0.16 -2.94
CA ASP A 166 7.47 0.29 -3.62
C ASP A 166 6.54 1.29 -2.93
N SER A 167 6.52 1.33 -1.59
CA SER A 167 5.73 2.31 -0.83
C SER A 167 6.21 3.74 -1.06
N LEU A 168 7.54 3.94 -1.15
CA LEU A 168 8.11 5.25 -1.43
C LEU A 168 7.80 5.69 -2.86
N LEU A 169 7.95 4.79 -3.83
CA LEU A 169 7.60 5.07 -5.22
C LEU A 169 6.11 5.41 -5.37
N THR A 170 5.25 4.70 -4.64
CA THR A 170 3.80 4.98 -4.55
C THR A 170 3.54 6.40 -4.03
N ALA A 171 4.13 6.79 -2.91
CA ALA A 171 3.94 8.12 -2.32
C ALA A 171 4.42 9.24 -3.26
N LEU A 172 5.61 9.10 -3.85
CA LEU A 172 6.18 10.09 -4.77
C LEU A 172 5.36 10.20 -6.06
N SER A 173 4.91 9.07 -6.61
CA SER A 173 4.06 9.03 -7.81
C SER A 173 2.71 9.68 -7.55
N PHE A 174 2.09 9.43 -6.39
CA PHE A 174 0.82 10.06 -6.03
C PHE A 174 0.92 11.58 -5.95
N LYS A 175 2.01 12.11 -5.37
CA LYS A 175 2.24 13.56 -5.33
C LYS A 175 2.23 14.15 -6.75
N LYS A 176 3.05 13.59 -7.65
CA LYS A 176 3.13 14.05 -9.05
C LYS A 176 1.81 13.89 -9.80
N LEU A 177 1.13 12.77 -9.60
CA LEU A 177 -0.18 12.49 -10.19
C LEU A 177 -1.22 13.53 -9.76
N LYS A 178 -1.31 13.80 -8.45
CA LYS A 178 -2.24 14.76 -7.84
C LYS A 178 -2.03 16.17 -8.40
N GLU A 179 -0.78 16.59 -8.53
CA GLU A 179 -0.42 17.91 -9.08
C GLU A 179 -0.75 18.00 -10.58
N ALA A 180 -0.37 17.00 -11.38
CA ALA A 180 -0.46 17.08 -12.84
C ALA A 180 -1.86 16.85 -13.41
N TYR A 181 -2.68 15.99 -12.79
CA TYR A 181 -3.96 15.55 -13.37
C TYR A 181 -5.19 15.97 -12.56
N PHE A 182 -5.02 16.36 -11.30
CA PHE A 182 -6.13 16.60 -10.39
C PHE A 182 -6.13 18.00 -9.77
N ASN A 183 -5.21 18.89 -10.19
CA ASN A 183 -5.07 20.25 -9.65
C ASN A 183 -5.01 20.27 -8.10
N GLY A 184 -4.46 19.24 -7.47
CA GLY A 184 -4.41 19.12 -6.02
C GLY A 184 -5.64 18.49 -5.35
N ILE A 185 -6.77 18.31 -6.06
CA ILE A 185 -8.07 17.94 -5.47
C ILE A 185 -8.44 16.50 -5.83
N THR A 186 -8.38 15.59 -4.84
CA THR A 186 -8.65 14.16 -5.03
C THR A 186 -9.82 13.61 -4.24
N ASP A 187 -10.44 14.40 -3.35
CA ASP A 187 -11.39 13.91 -2.34
C ASP A 187 -12.55 13.08 -2.89
N LYS A 188 -13.06 13.42 -4.08
CA LYS A 188 -14.15 12.68 -4.75
C LYS A 188 -13.79 11.26 -5.19
N TYR A 189 -12.50 10.91 -5.19
CA TYR A 189 -11.99 9.58 -5.57
C TYR A 189 -11.60 8.72 -4.36
N ALA A 190 -11.80 9.23 -3.14
CA ALA A 190 -11.46 8.51 -1.93
C ALA A 190 -12.36 7.28 -1.72
N GLY A 191 -11.79 6.22 -1.13
CA GLY A 191 -12.51 5.03 -0.69
C GLY A 191 -12.78 3.97 -1.77
N VAL A 192 -12.30 4.18 -3.01
CA VAL A 192 -12.42 3.20 -4.09
C VAL A 192 -11.12 2.43 -4.28
N LEU A 193 -11.20 1.10 -4.23
CA LEU A 193 -10.07 0.20 -4.50
C LEU A 193 -10.15 -0.33 -5.92
N TYR A 194 -9.04 -0.33 -6.65
CA TYR A 194 -9.07 -0.80 -8.03
C TYR A 194 -9.43 -2.29 -8.09
N GLY A 195 -10.42 -2.64 -8.92
CA GLY A 195 -10.85 -4.02 -9.13
C GLY A 195 -11.73 -4.61 -8.03
N LEU A 196 -12.04 -3.86 -6.97
CA LEU A 196 -12.91 -4.27 -5.88
C LEU A 196 -13.94 -3.16 -5.61
N GLY A 197 -15.24 -3.46 -5.75
CA GLY A 197 -16.33 -2.49 -5.53
C GLY A 197 -17.16 -2.20 -6.79
N PHE A 198 -18.39 -1.74 -6.56
CA PHE A 198 -19.38 -1.46 -7.61
C PHE A 198 -18.90 -0.36 -8.56
N GLU A 199 -18.89 -0.62 -9.87
CA GLU A 199 -18.92 0.41 -10.93
C GLU A 199 -20.31 1.09 -10.98
N GLY A 200 -20.85 1.49 -9.84
CA GLY A 200 -22.20 2.02 -9.68
C GLY A 200 -22.15 3.45 -9.16
N GLY A 201 -21.79 4.37 -10.05
CA GLY A 201 -22.02 5.81 -9.88
C GLY A 201 -22.58 6.32 -11.19
N GLU A 202 -23.90 6.42 -11.25
CA GLU A 202 -24.62 7.08 -12.33
C GLU A 202 -23.94 8.41 -12.66
N THR A 203 -23.48 8.55 -13.91
CA THR A 203 -23.46 9.86 -14.53
C THR A 203 -24.90 10.34 -14.62
N THR A 204 -25.40 10.97 -13.56
CA THR A 204 -26.49 11.93 -13.71
C THR A 204 -25.88 13.13 -14.42
N SER A 205 -25.94 13.09 -15.75
CA SER A 205 -25.98 14.29 -16.56
C SER A 205 -27.20 15.11 -16.11
N ALA A 206 -26.94 16.15 -15.32
CA ALA A 206 -27.92 17.18 -14.98
C ALA A 206 -27.21 18.52 -14.73
N HIS A 207 -26.79 19.15 -15.82
CA HIS A 207 -27.17 20.49 -16.29
C HIS A 207 -26.10 21.07 -17.21
#